data_AF-X1A156-F1
#
_entry.id   AF-X1A156-F1
#
_cell.length_a   1.000
_cell.length_b   1.000
_cell.length_c   1.000
_cell.angle_alpha   90.00
_cell.angle_beta   90.00
_cell.angle_gamma   90.00
#
_symmetry.space_group_name_H-M   'P 1'
#
loop_
_entity.id
_entity.type
_entity.pdbx_description
1 polymer ?
#
loop_
_entity_poly.entity_id
_entity_poly.type
_entity_poly.pdbx_seq_one_letter_code
_entity_poly.pdbx_strand_id
1 'polypeptide(L)' 'MQKEWWKSTANIGAILVALGIIFTAIGKVLLGEMETTVAIPIIVAAIGVVLTITGLRKRLPDTSP' A
#
# COMPACT_ATOMS: atom_id res chain seq x y z
N MET A 1 17.14 19.86 -2.03
CA MET A 1 15.94 19.93 -1.15
C MET A 1 14.63 19.56 -1.87
N GLN A 2 14.35 20.07 -3.08
CA GLN A 2 13.08 19.78 -3.79
C GLN A 2 12.83 18.27 -4.06
N LYS A 3 13.84 17.50 -4.50
CA LYS A 3 13.70 16.06 -4.80
C LYS A 3 13.36 15.19 -3.57
N GLU A 4 13.84 15.56 -2.39
CA GLU A 4 13.58 14.86 -1.12
C GLU A 4 12.14 15.09 -0.67
N TRP A 5 11.66 16.33 -0.79
CA TRP A 5 10.28 16.71 -0.49
C TRP A 5 9.28 16.00 -1.39
N TRP A 6 9.52 15.97 -2.71
CA TRP A 6 8.67 15.25 -3.67
C TRP A 6 8.61 13.75 -3.40
N LYS A 7 9.73 13.10 -3.04
CA LYS A 7 9.75 11.69 -2.65
C LYS A 7 8.94 11.44 -1.36
N SER A 8 9.06 12.33 -0.38
CA SER A 8 8.30 12.24 0.87
C SER A 8 6.79 12.36 0.63
N THR A 9 6.37 13.36 -0.15
CA THR A 9 4.95 13.58 -0.51
C THR A 9 4.39 12.43 -1.35
N ALA A 10 5.17 11.89 -2.29
CA ALA A 10 4.76 10.74 -3.10
C ALA A 10 4.58 9.47 -2.25
N ASN A 11 5.45 9.23 -1.27
CA ASN A 11 5.33 8.11 -0.34
C ASN A 11 4.08 8.22 0.54
N ILE A 12 3.80 9.41 1.07
CA ILE A 12 2.58 9.67 1.86
C ILE A 12 1.33 9.48 0.99
N GLY A 13 1.35 10.01 -0.24
CA GLY A 13 0.26 9.84 -1.20
C GLY A 13 -0.02 8.36 -1.52
N ALA A 14 1.04 7.57 -1.74
CA ALA A 14 0.90 6.14 -2.00
C ALA A 14 0.37 5.36 -0.79
N ILE A 15 0.76 5.73 0.43
CA ILE A 15 0.19 5.15 1.67
C ILE A 15 -1.30 5.47 1.79
N LEU A 16 -1.70 6.73 1.52
CA LEU A 16 -3.10 7.13 1.57
C LEU A 16 -3.95 6.39 0.54
N VAL A 17 -3.44 6.19 -0.67
CA VAL A 17 -4.11 5.39 -1.71
C VAL A 17 -4.26 3.95 -1.27
N ALA A 18 -3.21 3.33 -0.72
CA ALA A 18 -3.26 1.96 -0.23
C ALA A 18 -4.30 1.79 0.90
N LEU A 19 -4.36 2.74 1.84
CA LEU A 19 -5.40 2.75 2.88
C LEU A 19 -6.81 2.91 2.29
N GLY A 20 -6.98 3.79 1.30
CA GLY A 20 -8.26 3.96 0.60
C GLY A 20 -8.75 2.68 -0.08
N ILE A 21 -7.83 1.92 -0.69
CA ILE A 21 -8.13 0.61 -1.29
C ILE A 21 -8.59 -0.39 -0.21
N ILE A 22 -7.89 -0.43 0.94
CA ILE A 22 -8.25 -1.32 2.06
C ILE A 22 -9.65 -0.99 2.57
N PHE A 23 -9.93 0.27 2.87
CA PHE A 23 -11.25 0.70 3.34
C PHE A 23 -12.35 0.44 2.33
N THR A 24 -12.07 0.63 1.04
CA THR A 24 -13.03 0.34 -0.04
C THR A 24 -13.32 -1.16 -0.13
N ALA A 25 -12.30 -2.01 -0.07
CA ALA A 25 -12.48 -3.46 -0.09
C ALA A 25 -13.28 -3.94 1.13
N ILE A 26 -12.96 -3.44 2.33
CA ILE A 26 -13.73 -3.73 3.56
C ILE A 26 -15.17 -3.24 3.43
N GLY A 27 -15.37 -2.01 2.96
CA GLY A 27 -16.70 -1.44 2.76
C GLY A 27 -17.55 -2.27 1.82
N LYS A 28 -16.99 -2.71 0.68
CA LYS A 28 -17.70 -3.58 -0.27
C LYS A 28 -18.04 -4.94 0.31
N VAL A 29 -17.18 -5.53 1.13
CA VAL A 29 -17.50 -6.78 1.85
C VAL A 29 -18.64 -6.58 2.84
N LEU A 30 -18.60 -5.50 3.62
CA LEU A 30 -19.65 -5.19 4.61
C LEU A 30 -21.01 -4.91 3.96
N LEU A 31 -21.01 -4.34 2.75
CA LEU A 31 -22.20 -4.11 1.95
C LEU A 31 -22.66 -5.36 1.17
N GLY A 32 -21.92 -6.47 1.24
CA GLY A 32 -22.23 -7.70 0.50
C GLY A 32 -21.95 -7.61 -1.01
N GLU A 33 -21.25 -6.58 -1.47
CA GLU A 33 -20.91 -6.33 -2.89
C GLU A 33 -19.63 -7.04 -3.34
N MET A 34 -18.89 -7.64 -2.39
CA MET A 34 -17.63 -8.32 -2.66
C MET A 34 -17.46 -9.52 -1.71
N GLU A 35 -17.05 -10.66 -2.26
CA GLU A 35 -16.70 -11.81 -1.43
C GLU A 35 -15.42 -11.57 -0.65
N THR A 36 -15.38 -12.06 0.59
CA THR A 36 -14.21 -11.97 1.47
C THR A 36 -12.97 -12.61 0.85
N THR A 37 -13.14 -13.68 0.07
CA THR A 37 -12.09 -14.39 -0.69
C THR A 37 -11.40 -13.49 -1.72
N VAL A 38 -12.11 -12.49 -2.26
CA VAL A 38 -11.59 -11.50 -3.21
C VAL A 38 -11.01 -10.28 -2.49
N ALA A 39 -11.63 -9.86 -1.39
CA ALA A 39 -11.18 -8.69 -0.63
C ALA A 39 -9.85 -8.91 0.10
N ILE A 40 -9.62 -10.10 0.66
CA ILE A 40 -8.38 -10.43 1.38
C ILE A 40 -7.12 -10.21 0.52
N PRO A 41 -6.99 -10.77 -0.69
CA PRO A 41 -5.79 -10.58 -1.51
C PRO A 41 -5.59 -9.10 -1.90
N ILE A 42 -6.66 -8.34 -2.12
CA ILE A 42 -6.58 -6.88 -2.39
C ILE A 42 -5.99 -6.13 -1.19
N ILE A 43 -6.47 -6.44 0.01
CA ILE A 43 -5.98 -5.84 1.27
C ILE A 43 -4.50 -6.22 1.50
N VAL A 44 -4.13 -7.48 1.29
CA VAL A 44 -2.76 -7.97 1.43
C VAL A 44 -1.81 -7.24 0.45
N ALA A 45 -2.23 -7.06 -0.80
CA ALA A 45 -1.45 -6.31 -1.79
C ALA A 45 -1.25 -4.84 -1.36
N ALA A 46 -2.31 -4.18 -0.89
CA ALA A 46 -2.24 -2.81 -0.40
C ALA A 46 -1.30 -2.66 0.82
N ILE A 47 -1.34 -3.60 1.76
CA ILE A 47 -0.39 -3.66 2.88
C ILE A 47 1.05 -3.86 2.37
N GLY A 48 1.26 -4.73 1.38
CA GLY A 48 2.57 -4.94 0.74
C GLY A 48 3.15 -3.65 0.15
N VAL A 49 2.32 -2.81 -0.46
CA VAL A 49 2.72 -1.48 -0.96
C VAL A 49 3.18 -0.59 0.19
N VAL A 50 2.40 -0.52 1.29
CA VAL A 50 2.76 0.27 2.48
C VAL A 50 4.09 -0.20 3.08
N LEU A 51 4.29 -1.52 3.22
CA LEU A 51 5.53 -2.10 3.76
C LEU A 51 6.75 -1.82 2.88
N THR A 52 6.57 -1.86 1.55
CA THR A 52 7.63 -1.54 0.59
C THR A 52 8.07 -0.09 0.72
N ILE A 53 7.11 0.83 0.85
CA ILE A 53 7.38 2.27 1.01
C ILE A 53 8.00 2.58 2.37
N THR A 54 7.50 1.98 3.46
CA THR A 54 7.88 2.32 4.83
C THR A 54 9.19 1.71 5.30
N GLY A 55 9.63 0.56 4.76
CA GLY A 55 10.86 -0.05 5.29
C GLY A 55 11.45 -1.26 4.57
N LEU A 56 10.73 -2.00 3.72
CA LEU A 56 11.34 -3.13 3.01
C LEU A 56 12.44 -2.65 2.05
N ARG A 57 12.21 -1.53 1.36
CA ARG A 57 13.17 -0.92 0.42
C ARG A 57 14.45 -0.40 1.09
N LYS A 58 14.45 -0.21 2.42
CA LYS A 58 15.64 0.21 3.20
C LYS A 58 16.40 -0.97 3.81
N ARG A 59 15.79 -2.16 3.86
CA ARG A 59 16.35 -3.36 4.51
C ARG A 59 16.73 -4.47 3.55
N LEU A 60 16.32 -4.41 2.30
CA LEU A 60 16.90 -5.24 1.25
C LEU A 60 18.35 -4.77 1.07
N PRO A 61 19.37 -5.58 1.40
CA PRO A 61 20.72 -5.26 0.96
C PRO A 61 20.64 -5.10 -0.55
N ASP A 62 21.24 -4.04 -1.08
CA ASP A 62 21.40 -3.85 -2.52
C ASP A 62 21.98 -5.15 -3.07
N THR A 63 21.12 -5.98 -3.66
CA THR A 63 21.52 -7.17 -4.40
C THR A 63 21.92 -6.62 -5.76
N SER A 64 23.05 -5.94 -5.77
CA SER A 64 23.78 -5.59 -6.97
C SER A 64 24.18 -6.92 -7.64
N PRO A 65 23.77 -7.19 -8.88
CA PRO A 65 24.44 -8.20 -9.69
C PRO A 65 25.88 -7.78 -10.01
#